data_AF-A0A971HSL0-F1
#
_entry.id   AF-A0A971HSL0-F1
#
_cell.length_a   1.000
_cell.length_b   1.000
_cell.length_c   1.000
_cell.angle_alpha   90.00
_cell.angle_beta   90.00
_cell.angle_gamma   90.00
#
_symmetry.space_group_name_H-M   'P 1'
#
loop_
_entity.id
_entity.type
_entity.pdbx_description
1 polymer ?
#
loop_
_entity_poly.entity_id
_entity_poly.type
_entity_poly.pdbx_seq_one_letter_code
_entity_poly.pdbx_strand_id
1 'polypeptide(L)'
;MKTKTIFDIPEFPAQEDVTTAHNDLIIEACNLENVCSAECSTYYLISWFYNRPGMISRIGERLILDAEGSQGGHLFRGPFGKGPLKPALEKMLHHIQTDFGEAPTLHYLPGNFADKLCATIEPKSKEDHSDFYDYIYDRSELASLEGGKFIKQRNLVNKFEREYNPEIILLKEDDTEKVMRCLDKWYERYGTDDHFLDMERDSVEIGLKNLWKLGGVGIKIALKSEMCGLSWAVPVSHDTWMVVVEKAPRNVKGMYQYVNKSLANILPESAKFLNREADMGIEGLRTAKQRYNPVKFERKITLYY
;
A
#
# COMPACT_ATOMS: atom_id res chain seq x y z
N MET A 1 -6.53 17.00 -13.22
CA MET A 1 -6.24 16.10 -14.36
C MET A 1 -7.54 15.43 -14.77
N LYS A 2 -7.74 15.09 -16.05
CA LYS A 2 -8.91 14.32 -16.47
C LYS A 2 -8.73 12.86 -16.02
N THR A 3 -9.71 12.30 -15.34
CA THR A 3 -9.76 10.86 -14.99
C THR A 3 -9.82 10.05 -16.28
N LYS A 4 -8.98 9.01 -16.39
CA LYS A 4 -8.98 8.09 -17.54
C LYS A 4 -10.03 7.00 -17.37
N THR A 5 -10.63 6.59 -18.47
CA THR A 5 -11.48 5.41 -18.56
C THR A 5 -10.66 4.20 -19.00
N ILE A 6 -11.20 2.99 -18.83
CA ILE A 6 -10.49 1.78 -19.27
C ILE A 6 -10.19 1.80 -20.78
N PHE A 7 -11.03 2.43 -21.61
CA PHE A 7 -10.80 2.49 -23.06
C PHE A 7 -9.70 3.48 -23.48
N ASP A 8 -9.24 4.33 -22.57
CA ASP A 8 -8.08 5.19 -22.78
C ASP A 8 -6.75 4.45 -22.54
N ILE A 9 -6.80 3.24 -21.96
CA ILE A 9 -5.63 2.41 -21.64
C ILE A 9 -5.23 1.57 -22.88
N PRO A 10 -3.93 1.44 -23.20
CA PRO A 10 -3.47 0.64 -24.33
C PRO A 10 -3.81 -0.84 -24.19
N GLU A 11 -4.12 -1.47 -25.33
CA GLU A 11 -4.38 -2.91 -25.39
C GLU A 11 -3.06 -3.68 -25.21
N PHE A 12 -3.04 -4.60 -24.25
CA PHE A 12 -1.91 -5.47 -23.95
C PHE A 12 -1.47 -6.25 -25.20
N PRO A 13 -0.15 -6.36 -25.49
CA PRO A 13 0.97 -6.07 -24.58
C PRO A 13 1.48 -4.63 -24.59
N ALA A 14 0.86 -3.72 -25.35
CA ALA A 14 1.24 -2.31 -25.27
C ALA A 14 0.86 -1.74 -23.90
N GLN A 15 1.77 -0.94 -23.33
CA GLN A 15 1.63 -0.35 -21.99
C GLN A 15 1.97 1.14 -22.01
N GLU A 16 1.53 1.84 -20.97
CA GLU A 16 1.96 3.20 -20.64
C GLU A 16 2.27 3.31 -19.14
N ASP A 17 3.02 4.34 -18.75
CA ASP A 17 3.36 4.59 -17.34
C ASP A 17 2.10 4.85 -16.50
N VAL A 18 2.06 4.31 -15.29
CA VAL A 18 1.05 4.66 -14.30
C VAL A 18 1.25 6.11 -13.88
N THR A 19 0.16 6.88 -13.82
CA THR A 19 0.15 8.26 -13.33
C THR A 19 -1.01 8.43 -12.36
N THR A 20 -1.04 9.55 -11.64
CA THR A 20 -2.16 9.89 -10.73
C THR A 20 -3.52 9.96 -11.45
N ALA A 21 -3.55 10.13 -12.78
CA ALA A 21 -4.79 10.14 -13.57
C ALA A 21 -5.46 8.75 -13.68
N HIS A 22 -4.72 7.68 -13.36
CA HIS A 22 -5.24 6.31 -13.35
C HIS A 22 -5.85 5.91 -12.00
N ASN A 23 -5.78 6.76 -10.97
CA ASN A 23 -6.08 6.37 -9.60
C ASN A 23 -7.48 5.77 -9.42
N ASP A 24 -8.51 6.47 -9.91
CA ASP A 24 -9.90 6.01 -9.78
C ASP A 24 -10.14 4.70 -10.54
N LEU A 25 -9.51 4.55 -11.71
CA LEU A 25 -9.62 3.34 -12.53
C LEU A 25 -9.00 2.12 -11.84
N ILE A 26 -7.82 2.30 -11.23
CA ILE A 26 -7.12 1.25 -10.48
C ILE A 26 -7.93 0.84 -9.23
N ILE A 27 -8.47 1.83 -8.50
CA ILE A 27 -9.32 1.59 -7.32
C ILE A 27 -10.59 0.80 -7.70
N GLU A 28 -11.26 1.19 -8.79
CA GLU A 28 -12.46 0.48 -9.27
C GLU A 28 -12.14 -0.96 -9.69
N ALA A 29 -11.02 -1.18 -10.41
CA ALA A 29 -10.59 -2.51 -10.82
C ALA A 29 -10.27 -3.41 -9.61
N CYS A 30 -9.56 -2.89 -8.61
CA CYS A 30 -9.27 -3.61 -7.36
C CYS A 30 -10.56 -3.92 -6.58
N ASN A 31 -11.48 -2.96 -6.50
CA ASN A 31 -12.76 -3.12 -5.82
C ASN A 31 -13.63 -4.22 -6.45
N LEU A 32 -13.73 -4.26 -7.78
CA LEU A 32 -14.47 -5.31 -8.51
C LEU A 32 -13.95 -6.73 -8.21
N GLU A 33 -12.66 -6.85 -7.92
CA GLU A 33 -12.03 -8.13 -7.65
C GLU A 33 -11.89 -8.46 -6.16
N ASN A 34 -12.32 -7.56 -5.28
CA ASN A 34 -12.13 -7.63 -3.83
C ASN A 34 -10.65 -7.75 -3.44
N VAL A 35 -9.81 -6.93 -4.09
CA VAL A 35 -8.37 -6.80 -3.86
C VAL A 35 -8.12 -5.54 -3.04
N CYS A 36 -7.33 -5.67 -1.97
CA CYS A 36 -6.91 -4.53 -1.15
C CYS A 36 -5.39 -4.48 -0.92
N SER A 37 -4.62 -5.09 -1.82
CA SER A 37 -3.16 -5.21 -1.80
C SER A 37 -2.47 -3.85 -1.93
N ALA A 38 -1.51 -3.57 -1.04
CA ALA A 38 -0.74 -2.33 -1.03
C ALA A 38 -0.06 -2.03 -2.39
N GLU A 39 0.52 -3.05 -3.01
CA GLU A 39 1.28 -3.00 -4.26
C GLU A 39 0.41 -2.81 -5.51
N CYS A 40 -0.91 -2.91 -5.37
CA CYS A 40 -1.85 -2.55 -6.43
C CYS A 40 -2.27 -1.08 -6.36
N SER A 41 -1.91 -0.35 -5.30
CA SER A 41 -2.26 1.06 -5.19
C SER A 41 -1.47 1.91 -6.19
N THR A 42 -2.11 2.95 -6.70
CA THR A 42 -1.44 3.93 -7.58
C THR A 42 -0.24 4.57 -6.89
N TYR A 43 -0.32 4.79 -5.57
CA TYR A 43 0.81 5.30 -4.79
C TYR A 43 2.03 4.39 -4.98
N TYR A 44 1.87 3.09 -4.72
CA TYR A 44 2.98 2.14 -4.83
C TYR A 44 3.51 2.09 -6.25
N LEU A 45 2.63 2.03 -7.25
CA LEU A 45 3.01 1.92 -8.65
C LEU A 45 3.79 3.14 -9.17
N ILE A 46 3.57 4.34 -8.63
CA ILE A 46 4.31 5.54 -9.07
C ILE A 46 5.52 5.87 -8.22
N SER A 47 5.71 5.24 -7.06
CA SER A 47 6.74 5.63 -6.09
C SER A 47 7.70 4.52 -5.69
N TRP A 48 7.28 3.26 -5.76
CA TRP A 48 8.09 2.10 -5.39
C TRP A 48 8.57 1.35 -6.63
N PHE A 49 9.74 1.72 -7.14
CA PHE A 49 10.38 1.06 -8.28
C PHE A 49 11.90 1.22 -8.28
N TYR A 50 12.60 0.45 -9.12
CA TYR A 50 14.06 0.50 -9.26
C TYR A 50 14.48 1.45 -10.39
N ASN A 51 14.03 1.17 -11.61
CA ASN A 51 14.41 1.89 -12.83
C ASN A 51 13.20 2.46 -13.57
N ARG A 52 12.03 1.80 -13.51
CA ARG A 52 10.80 2.25 -14.20
C ARG A 52 9.59 2.29 -13.28
N PRO A 53 8.70 3.29 -13.39
CA PRO A 53 7.42 3.23 -12.68
C PRO A 53 6.61 2.00 -13.11
N GLY A 54 5.58 1.71 -12.32
CA GLY A 54 4.57 0.73 -12.69
C GLY A 54 3.91 1.11 -14.01
N MET A 55 3.57 0.09 -14.80
CA MET A 55 2.96 0.21 -16.12
C MET A 55 1.52 -0.30 -16.08
N ILE A 56 0.70 0.21 -17.00
CA ILE A 56 -0.73 -0.12 -17.11
C ILE A 56 -1.08 -0.51 -18.55
N SER A 57 -1.91 -1.54 -18.70
CA SER A 57 -2.49 -1.98 -19.97
C SER A 57 -3.83 -2.66 -19.74
N ARG A 58 -4.52 -3.08 -20.80
CA ARG A 58 -5.78 -3.82 -20.69
C ARG A 58 -5.91 -5.00 -21.65
N ILE A 59 -6.75 -5.96 -21.28
CA ILE A 59 -7.32 -6.95 -22.20
C ILE A 59 -8.83 -6.82 -22.13
N GLY A 60 -9.44 -6.27 -23.18
CA GLY A 60 -10.86 -5.89 -23.13
C GLY A 60 -11.13 -4.90 -21.99
N GLU A 61 -12.00 -5.28 -21.04
CA GLU A 61 -12.34 -4.52 -19.83
C GLU A 61 -11.61 -5.01 -18.56
N ARG A 62 -10.51 -5.75 -18.73
CA ARG A 62 -9.65 -6.15 -17.61
C ARG A 62 -8.33 -5.39 -17.63
N LEU A 63 -7.97 -4.81 -16.49
CA LEU A 63 -6.77 -4.03 -16.27
C LEU A 63 -5.60 -4.93 -15.86
N ILE A 64 -4.43 -4.67 -16.44
CA ILE A 64 -3.17 -5.31 -16.07
C ILE A 64 -2.26 -4.22 -15.51
N LEU A 65 -1.70 -4.48 -14.34
CA LEU A 65 -0.68 -3.64 -13.70
C LEU A 65 0.64 -4.40 -13.77
N ASP A 66 1.73 -3.70 -14.02
CA ASP A 66 3.03 -4.31 -14.19
C ASP A 66 4.10 -3.50 -13.47
N ALA A 67 4.59 -4.05 -12.35
CA ALA A 67 5.67 -3.47 -11.57
C ALA A 67 7.01 -4.09 -11.97
N GLU A 68 8.10 -3.39 -11.68
CA GLU A 68 9.44 -3.94 -11.86
C GLU A 68 9.82 -4.88 -10.70
N GLY A 69 10.45 -6.01 -11.01
CA GLY A 69 11.01 -6.92 -10.01
C GLY A 69 12.39 -6.48 -9.50
N SER A 70 12.81 -7.00 -8.34
CA SER A 70 14.11 -6.66 -7.73
C SER A 70 15.33 -7.10 -8.52
N GLN A 71 15.17 -8.06 -9.43
CA GLN A 71 16.19 -8.51 -10.37
C GLN A 71 15.93 -7.95 -11.78
N GLY A 72 15.11 -6.91 -11.90
CA GLY A 72 14.52 -6.45 -13.15
C GLY A 72 13.29 -7.29 -13.55
N GLY A 73 12.81 -7.08 -14.78
CA GLY A 73 11.69 -7.84 -15.36
C GLY A 73 10.31 -7.30 -15.02
N HIS A 74 9.30 -8.16 -15.18
CA HIS A 74 7.88 -7.81 -15.12
C HIS A 74 7.18 -8.58 -14.00
N LEU A 75 6.53 -7.85 -13.10
CA LEU A 75 5.64 -8.38 -12.08
C LEU A 75 4.21 -8.04 -12.47
N PHE A 76 3.65 -8.84 -13.38
CA PHE A 76 2.27 -8.69 -13.81
C PHE A 76 1.28 -9.03 -12.69
N ARG A 77 0.35 -8.11 -12.44
CA ARG A 77 -0.80 -8.22 -11.54
C ARG A 77 -2.08 -8.05 -12.34
N GLY A 78 -3.17 -8.66 -11.88
CA GLY A 78 -4.40 -8.76 -12.64
C GLY A 78 -4.45 -10.05 -13.49
N PRO A 79 -5.39 -10.16 -14.44
CA PRO A 79 -6.13 -9.08 -15.07
C PRO A 79 -7.43 -8.72 -14.31
N PHE A 80 -7.45 -7.58 -13.63
CA PHE A 80 -8.54 -7.15 -12.75
C PHE A 80 -9.70 -6.51 -13.51
N GLY A 81 -10.96 -6.83 -13.18
CA GLY A 81 -12.12 -6.10 -13.70
C GLY A 81 -13.18 -7.00 -14.33
N LYS A 82 -13.84 -6.51 -15.39
CA LYS A 82 -15.01 -7.17 -15.99
C LYS A 82 -14.66 -7.94 -17.25
N GLY A 83 -15.58 -8.81 -17.68
CA GLY A 83 -15.41 -9.61 -18.89
C GLY A 83 -14.71 -10.95 -18.63
N PRO A 84 -14.41 -11.71 -19.71
CA PRO A 84 -13.95 -13.08 -19.59
C PRO A 84 -12.52 -13.17 -19.03
N LEU A 85 -12.34 -13.89 -17.91
CA LEU A 85 -11.06 -14.02 -17.22
C LEU A 85 -10.10 -14.98 -17.94
N LYS A 86 -10.60 -16.14 -18.38
CA LYS A 86 -9.77 -17.19 -19.01
C LYS A 86 -8.98 -16.69 -20.22
N PRO A 87 -9.59 -16.04 -21.23
CA PRO A 87 -8.85 -15.57 -22.40
C PRO A 87 -7.82 -14.47 -22.06
N ALA A 88 -8.11 -13.64 -21.05
CA ALA A 88 -7.18 -12.62 -20.59
C ALA A 88 -5.96 -13.25 -19.91
N LEU A 89 -6.18 -14.25 -19.04
CA LEU A 89 -5.12 -15.02 -18.41
C LEU A 89 -4.27 -15.76 -19.47
N GLU A 90 -4.90 -16.46 -20.43
CA GLU A 90 -4.18 -17.15 -21.51
C GLU A 90 -3.29 -16.19 -22.31
N LYS A 91 -3.79 -15.00 -22.65
CA LYS A 91 -3.01 -13.97 -23.37
C LYS A 91 -1.84 -13.45 -22.54
N MET A 92 -2.01 -13.24 -21.23
CA MET A 92 -0.90 -12.86 -20.34
C MET A 92 0.17 -13.96 -20.25
N LEU A 93 -0.24 -15.21 -20.01
CA LEU A 93 0.70 -16.33 -19.90
C LEU A 93 1.45 -16.58 -21.21
N HIS A 94 0.76 -16.45 -22.35
CA HIS A 94 1.38 -16.55 -23.66
C HIS A 94 2.45 -15.46 -23.87
N HIS A 95 2.13 -14.20 -23.58
CA HIS A 95 3.09 -13.10 -23.68
C HIS A 95 4.30 -13.31 -22.78
N ILE A 96 4.09 -13.77 -21.54
CA ILE A 96 5.21 -14.07 -20.61
C ILE A 96 6.15 -15.11 -21.24
N GLN A 97 5.57 -16.17 -21.81
CA GLN A 97 6.34 -17.25 -22.40
C GLN A 97 7.03 -16.86 -23.70
N THR A 98 6.37 -16.12 -24.59
CA THR A 98 6.90 -15.85 -25.94
C THR A 98 7.87 -14.68 -25.97
N ASP A 99 7.59 -13.63 -25.21
CA ASP A 99 8.28 -12.35 -25.39
C ASP A 99 9.45 -12.21 -24.41
N PHE A 100 9.39 -12.86 -23.23
CA PHE A 100 10.49 -12.93 -22.27
C PHE A 100 11.24 -14.27 -22.30
N GLY A 101 10.67 -15.32 -22.91
CA GLY A 101 11.27 -16.66 -22.92
C GLY A 101 11.31 -17.32 -21.53
N GLU A 102 10.47 -16.84 -20.60
CA GLU A 102 10.44 -17.27 -19.22
C GLU A 102 9.33 -18.31 -18.98
N ALA A 103 9.43 -19.05 -17.87
CA ALA A 103 8.34 -19.88 -17.42
C ALA A 103 7.14 -18.97 -17.04
N PRO A 104 5.92 -19.25 -17.51
CA PRO A 104 4.76 -18.40 -17.29
C PRO A 104 4.39 -18.36 -15.79
N THR A 105 4.90 -17.35 -15.11
CA THR A 105 4.80 -17.20 -13.65
C THR A 105 4.14 -15.87 -13.31
N LEU A 106 3.17 -15.90 -12.39
CA LEU A 106 2.55 -14.69 -11.86
C LEU A 106 2.92 -14.56 -10.40
N HIS A 107 3.73 -13.55 -10.08
CA HIS A 107 4.36 -13.38 -8.78
C HIS A 107 3.51 -12.51 -7.83
N TYR A 108 3.47 -12.89 -6.55
CA TYR A 108 2.91 -12.08 -5.45
C TYR A 108 1.49 -11.52 -5.72
N LEU A 109 0.63 -12.33 -6.33
CA LEU A 109 -0.76 -11.98 -6.59
C LEU A 109 -1.55 -11.85 -5.27
N PRO A 110 -2.52 -10.91 -5.19
CA PRO A 110 -3.48 -10.86 -4.10
C PRO A 110 -4.22 -12.19 -3.96
N GLY A 111 -4.29 -12.76 -2.76
CA GLY A 111 -4.68 -14.15 -2.55
C GLY A 111 -6.08 -14.49 -3.08
N ASN A 112 -7.06 -13.62 -2.85
CA ASN A 112 -8.42 -13.82 -3.38
C ASN A 112 -8.44 -13.88 -4.91
N PHE A 113 -7.58 -13.11 -5.56
CA PHE A 113 -7.49 -13.10 -7.02
C PHE A 113 -6.68 -14.30 -7.53
N ALA A 114 -5.60 -14.70 -6.84
CA ALA A 114 -4.85 -15.91 -7.15
C ALA A 114 -5.75 -17.16 -7.11
N ASP A 115 -6.64 -17.27 -6.12
CA ASP A 115 -7.62 -18.36 -6.03
C ASP A 115 -8.58 -18.37 -7.25
N LYS A 116 -9.04 -17.20 -7.71
CA LYS A 116 -9.85 -17.07 -8.94
C LYS A 116 -9.09 -17.53 -10.18
N LEU A 117 -7.81 -17.19 -10.30
CA LEU A 117 -6.98 -17.63 -11.43
C LEU A 117 -6.79 -19.15 -11.40
N CYS A 118 -6.54 -19.75 -10.24
CA CYS A 118 -6.42 -21.20 -10.08
C CYS A 118 -7.70 -21.95 -10.50
N ALA A 119 -8.87 -21.40 -10.17
CA ALA A 119 -10.16 -21.96 -10.59
C ALA A 119 -10.43 -21.80 -12.11
N THR A 120 -9.71 -20.88 -12.77
CA THR A 120 -9.88 -20.60 -14.21
C THR A 120 -8.95 -21.47 -15.06
N ILE A 121 -7.67 -21.54 -14.67
CA ILE A 121 -6.65 -22.41 -15.27
C ILE A 121 -5.83 -22.94 -14.10
N GLU A 122 -5.72 -24.27 -14.01
CA GLU A 122 -4.97 -24.93 -12.96
C GLU A 122 -3.46 -24.70 -13.16
N PRO A 123 -2.74 -24.09 -12.18
CA PRO A 123 -1.29 -23.94 -12.23
C PRO A 123 -0.60 -25.26 -11.88
N LYS A 124 0.64 -25.45 -12.33
CA LYS A 124 1.49 -26.60 -11.95
C LYS A 124 1.80 -26.60 -10.45
N SER A 125 2.04 -25.42 -9.89
CA SER A 125 2.30 -25.25 -8.46
C SER A 125 1.96 -23.83 -8.01
N LYS A 126 1.90 -23.65 -6.69
CA LYS A 126 1.69 -22.36 -6.04
C LYS A 126 2.64 -22.21 -4.85
N GLU A 127 3.02 -20.97 -4.56
CA GLU A 127 3.85 -20.63 -3.41
C GLU A 127 3.19 -19.52 -2.61
N ASP A 128 3.20 -19.68 -1.29
CA ASP A 128 2.55 -18.79 -0.33
C ASP A 128 3.59 -17.94 0.42
N HIS A 129 3.46 -16.62 0.30
CA HIS A 129 4.44 -15.65 0.78
C HIS A 129 3.95 -14.95 2.06
N SER A 130 3.85 -15.73 3.15
CA SER A 130 3.26 -15.25 4.42
C SER A 130 3.98 -14.06 5.07
N ASP A 131 5.29 -13.94 4.87
CA ASP A 131 6.08 -12.79 5.32
C ASP A 131 5.69 -11.48 4.61
N PHE A 132 5.06 -11.58 3.44
CA PHE A 132 4.62 -10.46 2.61
C PHE A 132 3.12 -10.17 2.71
N TYR A 133 2.41 -10.81 3.64
CA TYR A 133 0.99 -10.55 3.84
C TYR A 133 0.75 -9.14 4.38
N ASP A 134 -0.21 -8.42 3.80
CA ASP A 134 -0.60 -7.15 4.38
C ASP A 134 -1.50 -7.36 5.60
N TYR A 135 -1.26 -6.57 6.64
CA TYR A 135 -2.08 -6.56 7.83
C TYR A 135 -3.24 -5.59 7.67
N ILE A 136 -4.47 -6.11 7.70
CA ILE A 136 -5.69 -5.31 7.54
C ILE A 136 -6.39 -5.14 8.89
N TYR A 137 -6.76 -3.90 9.23
CA TYR A 137 -7.37 -3.54 10.50
C TYR A 137 -8.72 -2.86 10.27
N ASP A 138 -9.63 -3.01 11.23
CA ASP A 138 -10.83 -2.20 11.28
C ASP A 138 -10.49 -0.77 11.73
N ARG A 139 -10.86 0.25 10.92
CA ARG A 139 -10.55 1.64 11.23
C ARG A 139 -11.22 2.10 12.53
N SER A 140 -12.45 1.66 12.80
CA SER A 140 -13.18 2.08 14.01
C SER A 140 -12.50 1.56 15.28
N GLU A 141 -11.96 0.33 15.23
CA GLU A 141 -11.17 -0.23 16.33
C GLU A 141 -9.87 0.54 16.58
N LEU A 142 -9.16 0.93 15.52
CA LEU A 142 -7.93 1.73 15.63
C LEU A 142 -8.22 3.17 16.10
N ALA A 143 -9.35 3.74 15.71
CA ALA A 143 -9.77 5.08 16.07
C ALA A 143 -10.20 5.19 17.54
N SER A 144 -10.90 4.18 18.06
CA SER A 144 -11.45 4.16 19.43
C SER A 144 -10.52 3.51 20.45
N LEU A 145 -9.76 2.49 20.02
CA LEU A 145 -8.98 1.59 20.90
C LEU A 145 -9.83 0.98 22.03
N GLU A 146 -11.10 0.69 21.76
CA GLU A 146 -12.07 0.16 22.74
C GLU A 146 -11.94 -1.34 23.02
N GLY A 147 -12.43 -1.79 24.18
CA GLY A 147 -12.37 -3.20 24.58
C GLY A 147 -11.01 -3.66 25.15
N GLY A 148 -10.99 -4.89 25.67
CA GLY A 148 -9.85 -5.42 26.45
C GLY A 148 -8.55 -5.59 25.65
N LYS A 149 -8.67 -5.90 24.35
CA LYS A 149 -7.53 -6.16 23.46
C LYS A 149 -6.65 -4.94 23.16
N PHE A 150 -7.14 -3.72 23.44
CA PHE A 150 -6.40 -2.46 23.20
C PHE A 150 -6.00 -1.71 24.49
N ILE A 151 -6.16 -2.31 25.68
CA ILE A 151 -5.85 -1.66 26.97
C ILE A 151 -4.42 -1.07 26.99
N LYS A 152 -3.44 -1.81 26.47
CA LYS A 152 -2.04 -1.36 26.46
C LYS A 152 -1.84 -0.13 25.58
N GLN A 153 -2.42 -0.12 24.38
CA GLN A 153 -2.36 0.99 23.44
C GLN A 153 -3.09 2.21 23.99
N ARG A 154 -4.30 2.03 24.53
CA ARG A 154 -5.10 3.11 25.13
C ARG A 154 -4.38 3.77 26.31
N ASN A 155 -3.74 2.98 27.17
CA ASN A 155 -2.95 3.51 28.29
C ASN A 155 -1.75 4.35 27.81
N LEU A 156 -1.10 3.94 26.72
CA LEU A 156 0.01 4.70 26.11
C LEU A 156 -0.48 6.02 25.49
N VAL A 157 -1.60 5.98 24.74
CA VAL A 157 -2.25 7.16 24.16
C VAL A 157 -2.64 8.15 25.26
N ASN A 158 -3.40 7.70 26.26
CA ASN A 158 -3.87 8.56 27.36
C ASN A 158 -2.71 9.15 28.16
N LYS A 159 -1.61 8.39 28.33
CA LYS A 159 -0.40 8.91 28.98
C LYS A 159 0.23 10.03 28.13
N PHE A 160 0.40 9.77 26.83
CA PHE A 160 0.99 10.74 25.90
C PHE A 160 0.16 12.03 25.82
N GLU A 161 -1.16 11.92 25.70
CA GLU A 161 -2.07 13.08 25.70
C GLU A 161 -1.90 13.96 26.95
N ARG A 162 -1.86 13.35 28.14
CA ARG A 162 -1.70 14.09 29.41
C ARG A 162 -0.33 14.75 29.57
N GLU A 163 0.74 14.06 29.16
CA GLU A 163 2.11 14.58 29.32
C GLU A 163 2.40 15.73 28.34
N TYR A 164 1.89 15.64 27.12
CA TYR A 164 2.35 16.49 26.03
C TYR A 164 1.31 17.48 25.50
N ASN A 165 0.01 17.28 25.80
CA ASN A 165 -1.09 18.05 25.23
C ASN A 165 -0.92 18.32 23.72
N PRO A 166 -0.79 17.25 22.91
CA PRO A 166 -0.41 17.34 21.51
C PRO A 166 -1.50 17.99 20.64
N GLU A 167 -1.07 18.66 19.57
CA GLU A 167 -1.97 19.15 18.52
C GLU A 167 -1.87 18.26 17.28
N ILE A 168 -3.02 17.84 16.75
CA ILE A 168 -3.12 17.09 15.49
C ILE A 168 -3.32 18.12 14.38
N ILE A 169 -2.39 18.15 13.42
CA ILE A 169 -2.42 19.07 12.29
C ILE A 169 -2.55 18.26 11.00
N LEU A 170 -3.58 18.56 10.21
CA LEU A 170 -3.73 18.02 8.86
C LEU A 170 -2.60 18.49 7.94
N LEU A 171 -2.03 17.58 7.17
CA LEU A 171 -1.05 17.91 6.15
C LEU A 171 -1.73 18.58 4.94
N LYS A 172 -1.11 19.67 4.48
CA LYS A 172 -1.47 20.37 3.25
C LYS A 172 -0.34 20.27 2.23
N GLU A 173 -0.64 20.52 0.95
CA GLU A 173 0.37 20.45 -0.12
C GLU A 173 1.59 21.34 0.18
N ASP A 174 1.34 22.53 0.72
CA ASP A 174 2.36 23.49 1.15
C ASP A 174 3.25 23.00 2.32
N ASP A 175 2.87 21.91 3.01
CA ASP A 175 3.67 21.31 4.07
C ASP A 175 4.76 20.36 3.53
N THR A 176 4.75 20.00 2.24
CA THR A 176 5.60 18.95 1.65
C THR A 176 7.06 19.09 2.04
N GLU A 177 7.68 20.25 1.82
CA GLU A 177 9.09 20.45 2.15
C GLU A 177 9.38 20.34 3.65
N LYS A 178 8.46 20.82 4.50
CA LYS A 178 8.62 20.75 5.95
C LYS A 178 8.52 19.31 6.45
N VAL A 179 7.60 18.53 5.88
CA VAL A 179 7.42 17.12 6.18
C VAL A 179 8.65 16.31 5.73
N MET A 180 9.18 16.57 4.54
CA MET A 180 10.42 15.92 4.08
C MET A 180 11.61 16.22 5.00
N ARG A 181 11.81 17.47 5.42
CA ARG A 181 12.85 17.80 6.42
C ARG A 181 12.65 17.08 7.75
N CYS A 182 11.42 16.84 8.16
CA CYS A 182 11.14 16.02 9.34
C CYS A 182 11.49 14.55 9.11
N LEU A 183 11.18 14.00 7.94
CA LEU A 183 11.51 12.62 7.60
C LEU A 183 13.00 12.40 7.44
N ASP A 184 13.73 13.33 6.82
CA ASP A 184 15.19 13.28 6.69
C ASP A 184 15.85 13.15 8.07
N LYS A 185 15.44 13.99 9.04
CA LYS A 185 15.89 13.87 10.43
C LYS A 185 15.53 12.53 11.08
N TRP A 186 14.43 11.90 10.66
CA TRP A 186 14.04 10.59 11.17
C TRP A 186 14.96 9.51 10.60
N TYR A 187 15.23 9.55 9.29
CA TYR A 187 16.16 8.65 8.62
C TYR A 187 17.59 8.81 9.16
N GLU A 188 18.09 10.04 9.31
CA GLU A 188 19.41 10.33 9.90
C GLU A 188 19.56 9.74 11.31
N ARG A 189 18.48 9.73 12.10
CA ARG A 189 18.52 9.31 13.51
C ARG A 189 18.27 7.82 13.71
N TYR A 190 17.42 7.21 12.89
CA TYR A 190 16.89 5.87 13.11
C TYR A 190 17.03 4.92 11.93
N GLY A 191 17.43 5.44 10.77
CA GLY A 191 17.78 4.66 9.60
C GLY A 191 19.06 3.87 9.83
N THR A 192 19.19 2.80 9.08
CA THR A 192 20.41 2.01 8.92
C THR A 192 20.94 2.24 7.51
N ASP A 193 22.23 2.05 7.29
CA ASP A 193 22.81 2.03 5.93
C ASP A 193 22.35 0.74 5.21
N ASP A 194 21.12 0.75 4.73
CA ASP A 194 20.49 -0.30 3.95
C ASP A 194 19.84 0.34 2.72
N HIS A 195 20.16 -0.20 1.54
CA HIS A 195 19.60 0.23 0.26
C HIS A 195 18.06 0.25 0.26
N PHE A 196 17.41 -0.64 1.01
CA PHE A 196 15.96 -0.65 1.12
C PHE A 196 15.40 0.61 1.77
N LEU A 197 16.10 1.20 2.75
CA LEU A 197 15.67 2.43 3.39
C LEU A 197 15.86 3.65 2.49
N ASP A 198 16.88 3.67 1.64
CA ASP A 198 17.05 4.72 0.63
C ASP A 198 15.90 4.67 -0.39
N MET A 199 15.55 3.47 -0.86
CA MET A 199 14.37 3.27 -1.71
C MET A 199 13.07 3.69 -1.02
N GLU A 200 12.90 3.37 0.27
CA GLU A 200 11.74 3.85 1.06
C GLU A 200 11.70 5.37 1.07
N ARG A 201 12.83 6.03 1.33
CA ARG A 201 12.91 7.50 1.40
C ARG A 201 12.54 8.14 0.05
N ASP A 202 13.06 7.62 -1.05
CA ASP A 202 12.77 8.13 -2.40
C ASP A 202 11.29 7.92 -2.75
N SER A 203 10.74 6.74 -2.44
CA SER A 203 9.31 6.45 -2.60
C SER A 203 8.43 7.40 -1.78
N VAL A 204 8.84 7.70 -0.55
CA VAL A 204 8.15 8.63 0.32
C VAL A 204 8.18 10.05 -0.24
N GLU A 205 9.29 10.50 -0.82
CA GLU A 205 9.37 11.81 -1.46
C GLU A 205 8.44 11.92 -2.67
N ILE A 206 8.47 10.93 -3.56
CA ILE A 206 7.63 10.89 -4.76
C ILE A 206 6.14 10.81 -4.37
N GLY A 207 5.83 9.93 -3.43
CA GLY A 207 4.48 9.70 -2.97
C GLY A 207 3.88 10.90 -2.24
N LEU A 208 4.65 11.58 -1.38
CA LEU A 208 4.20 12.79 -0.69
C LEU A 208 3.84 13.91 -1.66
N LYS A 209 4.64 14.14 -2.72
CA LYS A 209 4.36 15.13 -3.78
C LYS A 209 3.05 14.85 -4.54
N ASN A 210 2.57 13.61 -4.48
CA ASN A 210 1.35 13.17 -5.17
C ASN A 210 0.19 12.85 -4.22
N LEU A 211 0.38 12.96 -2.90
CA LEU A 211 -0.56 12.49 -1.89
C LEU A 211 -1.99 12.98 -2.13
N TRP A 212 -2.17 14.29 -2.30
CA TRP A 212 -3.50 14.90 -2.48
C TRP A 212 -4.13 14.56 -3.84
N LYS A 213 -3.33 14.37 -4.89
CA LYS A 213 -3.82 13.93 -6.21
C LYS A 213 -4.32 12.49 -6.19
N LEU A 214 -3.83 11.69 -5.23
CA LEU A 214 -4.27 10.32 -5.00
C LEU A 214 -5.46 10.22 -4.02
N GLY A 215 -6.01 11.36 -3.59
CA GLY A 215 -7.09 11.41 -2.60
C GLY A 215 -6.62 11.08 -1.17
N GLY A 216 -5.30 11.12 -0.92
CA GLY A 216 -4.72 10.79 0.36
C GLY A 216 -4.94 11.86 1.44
N VAL A 217 -4.85 11.42 2.69
CA VAL A 217 -4.99 12.25 3.88
C VAL A 217 -3.82 11.97 4.82
N GLY A 218 -3.22 13.03 5.36
CA GLY A 218 -2.09 12.93 6.26
C GLY A 218 -2.20 13.84 7.47
N ILE A 219 -1.48 13.48 8.53
CA ILE A 219 -1.37 14.24 9.77
C ILE A 219 0.09 14.40 10.22
N LYS A 220 0.34 15.45 11.00
CA LYS A 220 1.51 15.60 11.87
C LYS A 220 1.07 15.97 13.29
N ILE A 221 1.85 15.57 14.28
CA ILE A 221 1.57 15.78 15.72
C ILE A 221 2.55 16.78 16.31
N ALA A 222 2.13 18.04 16.47
CA ALA A 222 3.01 19.13 16.88
C ALA A 222 3.40 19.10 18.37
N LEU A 223 4.70 19.05 18.67
CA LEU A 223 5.26 19.21 20.02
C LEU A 223 6.39 20.26 20.01
N LYS A 224 6.13 21.45 20.60
CA LYS A 224 7.14 22.48 20.94
C LYS A 224 8.34 22.61 19.97
N SER A 225 8.06 22.68 18.66
CA SER A 225 8.98 23.02 17.55
C SER A 225 9.99 21.98 17.01
N GLU A 226 10.07 20.75 17.52
CA GLU A 226 10.92 19.68 16.93
C GLU A 226 10.13 18.45 16.48
N MET A 227 10.74 17.64 15.61
CA MET A 227 10.08 16.63 14.77
C MET A 227 8.93 15.88 15.46
N CYS A 228 7.81 15.95 14.77
CA CYS A 228 6.46 15.67 15.16
C CYS A 228 6.03 14.39 14.45
N GLY A 229 5.46 13.44 15.18
CA GLY A 229 5.01 12.16 14.62
C GLY A 229 4.07 12.39 13.45
N LEU A 230 4.22 11.62 12.39
CA LEU A 230 3.57 11.85 11.11
C LEU A 230 3.07 10.53 10.53
N SER A 231 1.95 10.61 9.83
CA SER A 231 1.42 9.48 9.09
C SER A 231 0.43 9.94 8.02
N TRP A 232 0.33 9.18 6.94
CA TRP A 232 -0.69 9.40 5.92
C TRP A 232 -1.15 8.09 5.31
N ALA A 233 -2.33 8.15 4.71
CA ALA A 233 -2.91 7.04 3.99
C ALA A 233 -3.51 7.47 2.65
N VAL A 234 -3.62 6.50 1.74
CA VAL A 234 -4.23 6.64 0.41
C VAL A 234 -5.27 5.54 0.19
N PRO A 235 -6.34 5.79 -0.58
CA PRO A 235 -7.30 4.75 -0.93
C PRO A 235 -6.67 3.68 -1.85
N VAL A 236 -7.02 2.41 -1.62
CA VAL A 236 -6.64 1.26 -2.48
C VAL A 236 -7.87 0.61 -3.11
N SER A 237 -8.97 0.55 -2.37
CA SER A 237 -10.30 0.14 -2.82
C SER A 237 -11.34 1.15 -2.31
N HIS A 238 -12.62 0.93 -2.57
CA HIS A 238 -13.69 1.79 -2.03
C HIS A 238 -13.75 1.82 -0.50
N ASP A 239 -13.30 0.76 0.17
CA ASP A 239 -13.43 0.60 1.61
C ASP A 239 -12.11 0.45 2.37
N THR A 240 -10.99 0.31 1.65
CA THR A 240 -9.68 0.04 2.24
C THR A 240 -8.67 1.11 1.87
N TRP A 241 -8.01 1.66 2.89
CA TRP A 241 -6.97 2.67 2.76
C TRP A 241 -5.63 2.10 3.23
N MET A 242 -4.56 2.38 2.49
CA MET A 242 -3.20 1.97 2.85
C MET A 242 -2.51 3.07 3.64
N VAL A 243 -2.07 2.75 4.86
CA VAL A 243 -1.19 3.59 5.67
C VAL A 243 0.23 3.41 5.14
N VAL A 244 0.69 4.38 4.36
CA VAL A 244 1.97 4.27 3.63
C VAL A 244 3.16 4.57 4.52
N VAL A 245 3.00 5.56 5.40
CA VAL A 245 4.08 6.01 6.28
C VAL A 245 3.51 6.22 7.66
N GLU A 246 4.24 5.74 8.67
CA GLU A 246 4.00 6.05 10.08
C GLU A 246 5.36 6.21 10.77
N LYS A 247 5.76 7.44 11.05
CA LYS A 247 7.07 7.74 11.65
C LYS A 247 6.89 8.63 12.86
N ALA A 248 7.58 8.29 13.95
CA ALA A 248 7.62 9.09 15.17
C ALA A 248 8.96 8.87 15.88
N PRO A 249 9.40 9.81 16.74
CA PRO A 249 10.52 9.60 17.66
C PRO A 249 10.34 8.33 18.53
N ARG A 250 11.28 7.38 18.43
CA ARG A 250 11.23 6.10 19.18
C ARG A 250 11.39 6.27 20.69
N ASN A 251 11.99 7.38 21.13
CA ASN A 251 12.20 7.70 22.55
C ASN A 251 10.98 8.36 23.21
N VAL A 252 9.96 8.77 22.44
CA VAL A 252 8.75 9.41 22.99
C VAL A 252 7.66 8.35 23.16
N LYS A 253 7.53 7.85 24.39
CA LYS A 253 6.61 6.77 24.73
C LYS A 253 5.16 7.16 24.44
N GLY A 254 4.45 6.33 23.68
CA GLY A 254 3.05 6.50 23.33
C GLY A 254 2.80 7.28 22.03
N MET A 255 3.83 7.88 21.43
CA MET A 255 3.67 8.73 20.25
C MET A 255 3.25 7.94 19.01
N TYR A 256 3.85 6.77 18.74
CA TYR A 256 3.41 5.90 17.65
C TYR A 256 1.93 5.50 17.79
N GLN A 257 1.51 5.15 19.02
CA GLN A 257 0.13 4.79 19.29
C GLN A 257 -0.81 5.99 19.08
N TYR A 258 -0.36 7.19 19.46
CA TYR A 258 -1.11 8.42 19.26
C TYR A 258 -1.24 8.79 17.78
N VAL A 259 -0.14 8.78 17.02
CA VAL A 259 -0.16 9.02 15.56
C VAL A 259 -1.11 8.04 14.87
N ASN A 260 -1.00 6.76 15.20
CA ASN A 260 -1.84 5.73 14.61
C ASN A 260 -3.34 5.97 14.86
N LYS A 261 -3.71 6.22 16.13
CA LYS A 261 -5.08 6.52 16.53
C LYS A 261 -5.57 7.82 15.86
N SER A 262 -4.74 8.85 15.83
CA SER A 262 -5.10 10.15 15.27
C SER A 262 -5.36 10.08 13.76
N LEU A 263 -4.55 9.33 13.01
CA LEU A 263 -4.81 9.12 11.58
C LEU A 263 -6.14 8.37 11.39
N ALA A 264 -6.36 7.27 12.12
CA ALA A 264 -7.61 6.49 12.02
C ALA A 264 -8.87 7.31 12.37
N ASN A 265 -8.75 8.33 13.22
CA ASN A 265 -9.86 9.24 13.57
C ASN A 265 -10.18 10.26 12.48
N ILE A 266 -9.20 10.66 11.66
CA ILE A 266 -9.42 11.72 10.66
C ILE A 266 -9.69 11.22 9.25
N LEU A 267 -9.40 9.94 8.99
CA LEU A 267 -9.74 9.32 7.72
C LEU A 267 -11.26 9.32 7.50
N PRO A 268 -11.71 9.45 6.23
CA PRO A 268 -13.13 9.52 5.91
C PRO A 268 -13.85 8.21 6.29
N GLU A 269 -15.17 8.27 6.45
CA GLU A 269 -15.99 7.10 6.78
C GLU A 269 -15.89 5.97 5.74
N SER A 270 -15.54 6.30 4.49
CA SER A 270 -15.27 5.31 3.46
C SER A 270 -14.07 4.42 3.79
N ALA A 271 -13.10 4.86 4.60
CA ALA A 271 -11.98 4.06 5.07
C ALA A 271 -12.41 3.07 6.15
N LYS A 272 -13.20 2.04 5.80
CA LYS A 272 -13.62 1.01 6.77
C LYS A 272 -12.44 0.19 7.27
N PHE A 273 -11.50 -0.12 6.37
CA PHE A 273 -10.31 -0.89 6.69
C PHE A 273 -9.03 -0.09 6.44
N LEU A 274 -8.03 -0.31 7.30
CA LEU A 274 -6.68 0.18 7.10
C LEU A 274 -5.75 -0.98 6.76
N ASN A 275 -5.18 -0.98 5.57
CA ASN A 275 -4.05 -1.82 5.20
C ASN A 275 -2.78 -1.14 5.74
N ARG A 276 -2.01 -1.82 6.59
CA ARG A 276 -0.73 -1.31 7.14
C ARG A 276 0.47 -2.10 6.63
N GLU A 277 0.37 -2.66 5.44
CA GLU A 277 1.42 -3.36 4.67
C GLU A 277 2.00 -4.60 5.38
N ALA A 278 3.03 -5.20 4.78
CA ALA A 278 3.66 -6.44 5.24
C ALA A 278 4.71 -6.27 6.36
N ASP A 279 4.97 -7.33 7.13
CA ASP A 279 6.04 -7.34 8.12
C ASP A 279 7.42 -7.72 7.55
N MET A 280 7.46 -8.22 6.31
CA MET A 280 8.68 -8.56 5.57
C MET A 280 9.54 -9.61 6.27
N GLY A 281 8.95 -10.46 7.13
CA GLY A 281 9.69 -11.44 7.92
C GLY A 281 10.37 -10.87 9.16
N ILE A 282 10.24 -9.56 9.43
CA ILE A 282 10.91 -8.91 10.55
C ILE A 282 10.11 -9.16 11.84
N GLU A 283 10.64 -9.99 12.74
CA GLU A 283 9.95 -10.45 13.96
C GLU A 283 9.43 -9.30 14.85
N GLY A 284 10.25 -8.24 15.01
CA GLY A 284 9.85 -7.06 15.78
C GLY A 284 8.66 -6.32 15.15
N LEU A 285 8.64 -6.23 13.81
CA LEU A 285 7.56 -5.58 13.06
C LEU A 285 6.30 -6.45 13.07
N ARG A 286 6.44 -7.76 12.87
CA ARG A 286 5.37 -8.76 13.03
C ARG A 286 4.70 -8.63 14.38
N THR A 287 5.49 -8.62 15.44
CA THR A 287 4.99 -8.47 16.81
C THR A 287 4.25 -7.15 17.00
N ALA A 288 4.78 -6.04 16.46
CA ALA A 288 4.14 -4.73 16.55
C ALA A 288 2.79 -4.68 15.82
N LYS A 289 2.72 -5.25 14.61
CA LYS A 289 1.50 -5.31 13.78
C LYS A 289 0.45 -6.23 14.40
N GLN A 290 0.83 -7.43 14.85
CA GLN A 290 -0.09 -8.37 15.49
C GLN A 290 -0.72 -7.83 16.78
N ARG A 291 0.01 -7.00 17.55
CA ARG A 291 -0.51 -6.36 18.78
C ARG A 291 -1.71 -5.44 18.56
N TYR A 292 -1.94 -4.99 17.33
CA TYR A 292 -3.10 -4.20 16.95
C TYR A 292 -4.30 -5.05 16.49
N ASN A 293 -4.21 -6.38 16.58
CA ASN A 293 -5.30 -7.31 16.30
C ASN A 293 -5.87 -7.13 14.87
N PRO A 294 -5.07 -7.42 13.81
CA PRO A 294 -5.58 -7.37 12.45
C PRO A 294 -6.84 -8.23 12.30
N VAL A 295 -7.82 -7.74 11.52
CA VAL A 295 -9.08 -8.44 11.27
C VAL A 295 -8.98 -9.44 10.11
N LYS A 296 -8.03 -9.24 9.20
CA LYS A 296 -7.69 -10.16 8.12
C LYS A 296 -6.28 -9.89 7.58
N PHE A 297 -5.81 -10.78 6.72
CA PHE A 297 -4.56 -10.63 5.96
C PHE A 297 -4.88 -10.60 4.47
N GLU A 298 -4.24 -9.71 3.72
CA GLU A 298 -4.19 -9.79 2.26
C GLU A 298 -3.00 -10.67 1.87
N ARG A 299 -3.28 -11.88 1.40
CA ARG A 299 -2.24 -12.87 1.10
C ARG A 299 -1.51 -12.52 -0.19
N LYS A 300 -0.27 -12.98 -0.32
CA LYS A 300 0.52 -12.90 -1.55
C LYS A 300 0.85 -14.31 -2.02
N ILE A 301 0.46 -14.64 -3.25
CA ILE A 301 0.61 -15.98 -3.81
C ILE A 301 1.31 -15.89 -5.17
N THR A 302 2.32 -16.73 -5.39
CA THR A 302 2.93 -16.91 -6.71
C THR A 302 2.34 -18.15 -7.37
N LEU A 303 1.98 -18.06 -8.64
CA LEU A 303 1.42 -19.16 -9.44
C LEU A 303 2.36 -19.51 -10.59
N TYR A 304 2.68 -20.80 -10.73
CA TYR A 304 3.56 -21.33 -11.77
C TYR A 304 2.74 -22.15 -12.77
N TYR A 305 2.66 -21.72 -14.04
CA TYR A 305 1.89 -22.39 -15.10
C TYR A 305 2.74 -23.30 -16.01
#